data_AF-A0A2A4EUZ6-F1
#
_entry.id   AF-A0A2A4EUZ6-F1
#
_cell.length_a   1.000
_cell.length_b   1.000
_cell.length_c   1.000
_cell.angle_alpha   90.00
_cell.angle_beta   90.00
_cell.angle_gamma   90.00
#
_symmetry.space_group_name_H-M   'P 1'
#
loop_
_entity.id
_entity.type
_entity.pdbx_description
1 polymer ?
#
loop_
_entity_poly.entity_id
_entity_poly.type
_entity_poly.pdbx_seq_one_letter_code
_entity_poly.pdbx_strand_id
1 'polypeptide(L)' 'MDSLITAAARALAAGDPLGALNRVALRDDAPALALRGIAMAQLGDFERAKALVRSAARAFGPKEVVARARCVVAEAE' A
#
# COMPACT_ATOMS: atom_id res chain seq x y z
N MET A 1 9.25 -15.47 1.43
CA MET A 1 9.26 -14.02 1.19
C MET A 1 8.55 -13.76 -0.12
N ASP A 2 7.51 -12.92 -0.16
CA ASP A 2 6.79 -12.65 -1.40
C ASP A 2 7.59 -11.64 -2.25
N SER A 3 8.23 -12.14 -3.31
CA SER A 3 9.11 -11.37 -4.18
C SER A 3 8.38 -10.21 -4.88
N LEU A 4 7.08 -10.36 -5.14
CA LEU A 4 6.26 -9.34 -5.80
C LEU A 4 5.96 -8.17 -4.86
N ILE A 5 5.60 -8.44 -3.60
CA ILE A 5 5.40 -7.40 -2.57
C ILE A 5 6.68 -6.59 -2.37
N THR A 6 7.84 -7.26 -2.31
CA THR A 6 9.14 -6.59 -2.14
C THR A 6 9.47 -5.71 -3.35
N ALA A 7 9.22 -6.21 -4.57
CA ALA A 7 9.45 -5.45 -5.80
C ALA A 7 8.51 -4.24 -5.92
N ALA A 8 7.24 -4.38 -5.53
CA ALA A 8 6.28 -3.29 -5.52
C ALA A 8 6.63 -2.21 -4.49
N ALA A 9 7.07 -2.60 -3.29
CA ALA A 9 7.55 -1.67 -2.27
C ALA A 9 8.77 -0.86 -2.74
N ARG A 10 9.72 -1.51 -3.44
CA ARG A 10 10.87 -0.82 -4.04
C ARG A 10 10.46 0.14 -5.16
N ALA A 11 9.51 -0.25 -6.01
CA ALA A 11 9.00 0.63 -7.06
C ALA A 11 8.37 1.90 -6.47
N LEU A 12 7.56 1.78 -5.40
CA LEU A 12 7.01 2.94 -4.69
C LEU A 12 8.10 3.82 -4.09
N ALA A 13 9.12 3.23 -3.46
CA ALA A 13 10.24 3.99 -2.89
C ALA A 13 11.08 4.71 -3.95
N ALA A 14 11.05 4.23 -5.20
CA ALA A 14 11.70 4.86 -6.35
C ALA A 14 10.81 5.89 -7.07
N GLY A 15 9.60 6.15 -6.57
CA GLY A 15 8.64 7.07 -7.21
C GLY A 15 7.93 6.47 -8.43
N ASP A 16 7.87 5.14 -8.55
CA ASP A 16 7.17 4.40 -9.61
C ASP A 16 5.88 3.74 -9.09
N PRO A 17 4.80 4.52 -8.85
CA PRO A 17 3.53 3.98 -8.37
C PRO A 17 2.85 3.09 -9.41
N LEU A 18 3.02 3.36 -10.71
CA LEU A 18 2.44 2.55 -11.78
C LEU A 18 3.09 1.16 -11.87
N GLY A 19 4.41 1.07 -11.79
CA GLY A 19 5.06 -0.23 -11.75
C GLY A 19 4.80 -0.99 -10.44
N ALA A 20 4.56 -0.29 -9.32
CA ALA A 20 4.10 -0.95 -8.11
C ALA A 20 2.70 -1.57 -8.30
N LEU A 21 1.75 -0.80 -8.86
CA LEU A 21 0.40 -1.26 -9.16
C LEU A 21 0.40 -2.47 -10.08
N ASN A 22 1.21 -2.47 -11.15
CA ASN A 22 1.28 -3.59 -12.08
C ASN A 22 1.69 -4.92 -11.40
N ARG A 23 2.51 -4.85 -10.34
CA ARG A 23 2.98 -6.03 -9.61
C ARG A 23 1.98 -6.57 -8.60
N VAL A 24 1.06 -5.74 -8.10
CA VAL A 24 0.05 -6.11 -7.08
C VAL A 24 -1.39 -6.08 -7.60
N ALA A 25 -1.60 -5.75 -8.88
CA ALA A 25 -2.93 -5.53 -9.43
C ALA A 25 -3.86 -6.76 -9.34
N LEU A 26 -3.31 -7.97 -9.44
CA LEU A 26 -4.08 -9.21 -9.40
C LEU A 26 -4.22 -9.79 -7.99
N ARG A 27 -3.74 -9.09 -6.95
CA ARG A 27 -3.71 -9.57 -5.57
C ARG A 27 -4.68 -8.82 -4.69
N ASP A 28 -5.30 -9.55 -3.77
CA ASP A 28 -6.24 -9.02 -2.77
C ASP A 28 -5.78 -9.26 -1.32
N ASP A 29 -4.54 -9.74 -1.14
CA ASP A 29 -3.97 -9.93 0.20
C ASP A 29 -3.75 -8.59 0.90
N ALA A 30 -3.77 -8.60 2.23
CA ALA A 30 -3.51 -7.44 3.07
C ALA A 30 -2.29 -6.59 2.64
N PRO A 31 -1.09 -7.14 2.37
CA PRO A 31 0.06 -6.36 1.90
C PRO A 31 -0.13 -5.78 0.50
N ALA A 32 -0.82 -6.48 -0.40
CA ALA A 32 -1.12 -5.96 -1.75
C ALA A 32 -2.09 -4.77 -1.70
N LEU A 33 -3.13 -4.86 -0.86
CA LEU A 33 -4.08 -3.76 -0.63
C LEU A 33 -3.40 -2.53 -0.03
N ALA A 34 -2.48 -2.72 0.93
CA ALA A 34 -1.72 -1.61 1.51
C ALA A 34 -0.83 -0.91 0.47
N LEU A 35 -0.05 -1.66 -0.32
CA LEU A 35 0.82 -1.09 -1.35
C LEU A 35 0.00 -0.38 -2.46
N ARG A 36 -1.17 -0.92 -2.80
CA ARG A 36 -2.09 -0.31 -3.76
C ARG A 36 -2.64 1.03 -3.25
N GLY A 37 -3.01 1.10 -1.97
CA GLY A 37 -3.42 2.35 -1.33
C GLY A 37 -2.31 3.41 -1.32
N ILE A 38 -1.07 3.01 -1.00
CA ILE A 38 0.10 3.91 -1.03
C ILE A 38 0.39 4.41 -2.46
N ALA A 39 0.27 3.55 -3.46
CA ALA A 39 0.42 3.95 -4.86
C ALA A 39 -0.63 4.97 -5.30
N MET A 40 -1.89 4.79 -4.87
CA MET A 40 -2.97 5.72 -5.19
C MET A 40 -2.81 7.07 -4.48
N ALA A 41 -2.30 7.09 -3.24
CA ALA A 41 -2.00 8.33 -2.53
C ALA A 41 -0.91 9.15 -3.25
N GLN A 42 0.15 8.49 -3.75
CA GLN A 42 1.19 9.16 -4.55
C GLN A 42 0.69 9.72 -5.89
N LEU A 43 -0.40 9.17 -6.43
CA LEU A 43 -1.05 9.66 -7.65
C LEU A 43 -2.11 10.74 -7.38
N GLY A 44 -2.34 11.11 -6.12
CA GLY A 44 -3.33 12.11 -5.71
C GLY A 44 -4.76 11.59 -5.53
N ASP A 45 -5.00 10.27 -5.64
CA ASP A 45 -6.32 9.65 -5.45
C ASP A 45 -6.50 9.24 -3.97
N PHE A 46 -6.56 10.25 -3.09
CA PHE A 46 -6.56 10.08 -1.63
C PHE A 46 -7.80 9.37 -1.08
N GLU A 47 -8.96 9.59 -1.70
CA GLU A 47 -10.22 8.95 -1.28
C GLU A 47 -10.17 7.43 -1.50
N ARG A 48 -9.71 6.98 -2.67
CA ARG A 48 -9.51 5.56 -2.94
C ARG A 48 -8.37 4.97 -2.13
N ALA A 49 -7.28 5.72 -1.94
CA ALA A 49 -6.18 5.31 -1.08
C ALA A 49 -6.64 4.99 0.34
N LYS A 50 -7.43 5.88 0.97
CA LYS A 50 -7.98 5.68 2.32
C LYS A 50 -8.86 4.44 2.43
N ALA A 51 -9.73 4.20 1.46
CA ALA A 51 -10.58 3.03 1.44
C ALA A 51 -9.78 1.72 1.36
N LEU A 52 -8.73 1.70 0.53
CA LEU A 52 -7.84 0.54 0.38
C LEU A 52 -7.00 0.30 1.62
N VAL A 53 -6.41 1.33 2.22
CA VAL A 53 -5.60 1.15 3.43
C VAL A 53 -6.46 0.75 4.63
N ARG A 54 -7.69 1.24 4.73
CA ARG A 54 -8.64 0.79 5.75
C ARG A 54 -9.02 -0.69 5.56
N SER A 55 -9.19 -1.13 4.32
CA SER A 55 -9.46 -2.54 4.00
C SER A 55 -8.25 -3.42 4.29
N ALA A 56 -7.04 -2.97 3.93
CA ALA A 56 -5.78 -3.62 4.28
C ALA A 56 -5.61 -3.74 5.79
N ALA A 57 -5.88 -2.67 6.54
CA ALA A 57 -5.80 -2.66 8.01
C ALA A 57 -6.84 -3.58 8.69
N ARG A 58 -7.95 -3.89 8.04
CA ARG A 58 -8.91 -4.91 8.51
C ARG A 58 -8.45 -6.33 8.17
N ALA A 59 -7.77 -6.50 7.05
CA ALA A 59 -7.19 -7.78 6.63
C ALA A 59 -5.89 -8.10 7.41
N PHE A 60 -5.15 -7.08 7.85
CA PHE A 60 -4.09 -7.22 8.84
C PHE A 60 -4.70 -7.36 10.24
N GLY A 61 -4.47 -8.49 10.90
CA GLY A 61 -4.86 -8.67 12.30
C GLY A 61 -4.18 -7.64 13.22
N PRO A 62 -4.64 -7.48 14.48
CA PRO A 62 -4.25 -6.43 15.43
C PRO A 62 -2.76 -6.40 15.86
N LYS A 63 -1.89 -7.16 15.21
CA LYS A 63 -0.46 -7.31 15.55
C LYS A 63 0.51 -6.42 14.74
N GLU A 64 0.09 -5.73 13.68
CA GLU A 64 1.00 -4.96 12.82
C GLU A 64 0.84 -3.43 13.00
N VAL A 65 1.24 -2.94 14.19
CA VAL A 65 1.17 -1.51 14.58
C VAL A 65 2.08 -0.61 13.72
N VAL A 66 3.18 -1.15 13.20
CA VAL A 66 4.14 -0.43 12.35
C VAL A 66 3.57 -0.10 10.96
N ALA A 67 2.72 -0.98 10.41
CA ALA A 67 2.04 -0.72 9.14
C ALA A 67 1.00 0.41 9.28
N ARG A 68 0.32 0.49 10.44
CA ARG A 68 -0.60 1.59 10.77
C ARG A 68 0.15 2.92 10.94
N ALA A 69 1.33 2.91 11.57
CA ALA A 69 2.17 4.10 11.72
C ALA A 69 2.66 4.66 10.38
N ARG A 70 2.99 3.81 9.41
CA ARG A 70 3.37 4.24 8.04
C ARG A 70 2.22 4.86 7.25
N CYS A 71 0.99 4.42 7.47
CA CYS A 71 -0.19 5.04 6.86
C CYS A 71 -0.44 6.46 7.39
N VAL A 72 -0.26 6.68 8.70
CA VAL A 72 -0.46 8.02 9.31
C VAL A 72 0.61 9.01 8.86
N VAL A 73 1.86 8.55 8.68
CA VAL A 73 2.93 9.40 8.13
C VAL A 73 2.65 9.82 6.68
N ALA A 74 2.01 8.97 5.87
CA ALA A 74 1.63 9.32 4.50
C ALA A 74 0.43 10.30 4.41
N GLU A 75 -0.27 10.59 5.51
CA GLU A 75 -1.33 11.62 5.57
C GLU A 75 -0.79 13.00 6.00
N ALA A 76 0.50 13.12 6.34
CA ALA A 76 1.10 14.30 6.97
C ALA A 76 2.16 15.03 6.13
N GLU A 77 2.34 14.68 4.86
CA GLU A 77 3.22 15.36 3.90
C GLU A 77 2.45 15.85 2.67
#